data_AF-A0A3M7EKK4-F1
#
_entry.id   AF-A0A3M7EKK4-F1
#
_cell.length_a   1.000
_cell.length_b   1.000
_cell.length_c   1.000
_cell.angle_alpha   90.00
_cell.angle_beta   90.00
_cell.angle_gamma   90.00
#
_symmetry.space_group_name_H-M   'P 1'
#
loop_
_entity.id
_entity.type
_entity.pdbx_description
1 polymer ?
#
loop_
_entity_poly.entity_id
_entity_poly.type
_entity_poly.pdbx_seq_one_letter_code
_entity_poly.pdbx_strand_id
1 'polypeptide(L)'
;DERRDVADGYKFKLTCESPPARRARQARTENAERRGSWERLSEGKIKILKTSHCVQYTALMAFQPLLRQASDPHVLPLAGLTAGMALYPRTTAYAEQPTEDPIKQIRTRKPIYDSPTPSEPSPREISATTPPVPASGITEKPQEEQQQQLTEGVSGALAQITQSPSPTDRLASQIREARLAVHGYAVKAEDTVNQGMNRFMSAEHDFTSTIASLAPPKESNEKLLPGGIYVLVAAMAGSIISRNRNILLRFATPIVTGVTTAHYVVPRTTQNVGNLVWSYEEKYPVVRDNHLRITEGVRHFVETGKAHSQMGLAMAEERVQGVREAVEDWVKKGR
;
A
#
# COMPACT_ATOMS: atom_id res chain seq x y z
N ASP A 1 21.20 64.57 42.65
CA ASP A 1 20.91 63.42 43.52
C ASP A 1 21.37 62.15 42.89
N GLU A 2 21.98 61.20 43.55
CA GLU A 2 22.51 61.05 44.90
C GLU A 2 23.14 59.64 44.80
N ARG A 3 24.46 59.55 44.91
CA ARG A 3 25.13 58.70 45.91
C ARG A 3 24.54 57.28 46.00
N ARG A 4 25.34 56.28 45.61
CA ARG A 4 26.15 55.44 46.54
C ARG A 4 25.29 54.26 47.07
N ASP A 5 25.77 53.04 47.29
CA ASP A 5 27.08 52.65 47.77
C ASP A 5 27.19 51.11 47.81
N VAL A 6 28.44 50.63 47.94
CA VAL A 6 28.86 49.51 48.83
C VAL A 6 28.71 48.06 48.29
N ALA A 7 29.72 47.19 48.36
CA ALA A 7 31.09 47.29 48.87
C ALA A 7 31.87 45.97 48.59
N ASP A 8 33.21 46.11 48.64
CA ASP A 8 34.23 45.21 49.24
C ASP A 8 34.32 43.73 48.83
N GLY A 9 35.49 43.13 48.63
CA GLY A 9 36.85 43.60 48.82
C GLY A 9 37.88 42.45 48.73
N TYR A 10 39.15 42.88 48.68
CA TYR A 10 40.41 42.17 49.02
C TYR A 10 40.97 41.14 48.01
N LYS A 11 41.98 41.50 47.20
CA LYS A 11 43.45 41.57 47.45
C LYS A 11 44.13 40.20 47.62
N PHE A 12 45.06 39.85 46.72
CA PHE A 12 46.51 39.90 47.02
C PHE A 12 47.39 39.82 45.76
N LYS A 13 48.40 40.69 45.74
CA LYS A 13 49.53 40.81 44.81
C LYS A 13 50.40 39.55 44.82
N LEU A 14 51.09 39.29 43.72
CA LEU A 14 52.56 39.21 43.70
C LEU A 14 53.08 39.29 42.24
N THR A 15 53.95 40.26 42.03
CA THR A 15 54.79 40.51 40.86
C THR A 15 55.97 39.54 40.81
N CYS A 16 56.75 39.66 39.74
CA CYS A 16 58.06 39.04 39.43
C CYS A 16 57.93 37.83 38.47
N GLU A 17 58.72 37.64 37.42
CA GLU A 17 59.88 38.32 36.85
C GLU A 17 60.24 37.48 35.62
N SER A 18 60.58 38.11 34.50
CA SER A 18 60.93 37.40 33.26
C SER A 18 62.37 36.86 33.30
N PRO A 19 62.64 35.60 32.89
CA PRO A 19 63.97 35.18 32.47
C PRO A 19 64.07 34.97 30.94
N PRO A 20 65.30 35.02 30.39
CA PRO A 20 65.54 35.41 29.00
C PRO A 20 65.47 34.25 28.00
N ALA A 21 65.15 34.65 26.77
CA ALA A 21 65.26 33.86 25.56
C ALA A 21 66.72 33.45 25.29
N ARG A 22 66.98 32.13 25.29
CA ARG A 22 67.95 31.38 24.44
C ARG A 22 68.30 30.08 25.18
N ARG A 23 67.53 29.01 24.91
CA ARG A 23 67.91 27.57 25.02
C ARG A 23 66.66 26.66 25.07
N ALA A 24 65.73 26.84 24.13
CA ALA A 24 64.56 25.95 24.00
C ALA A 24 64.13 25.71 22.55
N ARG A 25 65.06 25.82 21.59
CA ARG A 25 64.81 25.54 20.16
C ARG A 25 65.30 24.18 19.67
N GLN A 26 65.97 23.37 20.50
CA GLN A 26 66.51 22.07 20.07
C GLN A 26 65.78 20.84 20.64
N ALA A 27 64.89 20.99 21.63
CA ALA A 27 64.11 19.87 22.17
C ALA A 27 62.68 19.74 21.60
N ARG A 28 62.31 20.58 20.61
CA ARG A 28 60.94 20.60 20.03
C ARG A 28 60.80 19.85 18.71
N THR A 29 61.89 19.42 18.09
CA THR A 29 61.84 18.81 16.74
C THR A 29 61.84 17.27 16.76
N GLU A 30 62.33 16.61 17.82
CA GLU A 30 62.30 15.13 17.89
C GLU A 30 60.99 14.55 18.42
N ASN A 31 60.18 15.33 19.14
CA ASN A 31 58.94 14.83 19.76
C ASN A 31 57.67 15.07 18.92
N ALA A 32 57.81 15.69 17.74
CA ALA A 32 56.71 15.93 16.79
C ALA A 32 56.52 14.77 15.80
N GLU A 33 57.57 14.00 15.52
CA GLU A 33 57.52 12.95 14.50
C GLU A 33 56.89 11.65 15.00
N ARG A 34 56.89 11.39 16.32
CA ARG A 34 56.22 10.22 16.91
C ARG A 34 54.72 10.39 17.16
N ARG A 35 54.19 11.63 17.17
CA ARG A 35 52.75 11.89 17.37
C ARG A 35 51.93 11.82 16.07
N GLY A 36 52.51 12.16 14.92
CA GLY A 36 51.82 12.14 13.63
C GLY A 36 51.57 10.77 12.99
N SER A 37 52.08 9.69 13.60
CA SER A 37 51.88 8.31 13.11
C SER A 37 50.67 7.61 13.77
N TRP A 38 50.37 7.95 15.03
CA TRP A 38 49.25 7.34 15.76
C TRP A 38 47.89 8.02 15.50
N GLU A 39 47.87 9.30 15.10
CA GLU A 39 46.62 10.01 14.75
C GLU A 39 46.08 9.66 13.35
N ARG A 40 46.90 9.15 12.43
CA ARG A 40 46.43 8.74 11.10
C ARG A 40 45.75 7.38 11.03
N LEU A 41 45.87 6.54 12.08
CA LEU A 41 45.21 5.24 12.15
C LEU A 41 43.87 5.25 12.91
N SER A 42 43.61 6.27 13.73
CA SER A 42 42.34 6.41 14.47
C SER A 42 41.27 7.20 13.70
N GLU A 43 41.65 8.17 12.85
CA GLU A 43 40.69 8.97 12.09
C GLU A 43 40.06 8.21 10.90
N GLY A 44 40.77 7.22 10.33
CA GLY A 44 40.26 6.42 9.20
C GLY A 44 39.18 5.41 9.60
N LYS A 45 39.23 4.85 10.82
CA LYS A 45 38.25 3.85 11.29
C LYS A 45 37.00 4.49 11.90
N ILE A 46 37.12 5.67 12.51
CA ILE A 46 35.97 6.36 13.13
C ILE A 46 35.04 7.01 12.08
N LYS A 47 35.56 7.43 10.91
CA LYS A 47 34.72 7.97 9.82
C LYS A 47 33.87 6.91 9.09
N ILE A 48 34.31 5.65 9.03
CA ILE A 48 33.57 4.57 8.34
C ILE A 48 32.43 4.04 9.23
N LEU A 49 32.60 3.99 10.55
CA LEU A 49 31.53 3.53 11.46
C LEU A 49 30.45 4.59 11.73
N LYS A 50 30.77 5.89 11.63
CA LYS A 50 29.79 6.96 11.88
C LYS A 50 28.93 7.31 10.65
N THR A 51 29.36 6.92 9.44
CA THR A 51 28.56 7.07 8.21
C THR A 51 27.54 5.95 8.01
N SER A 52 27.82 4.71 8.48
CA SER A 52 26.83 3.62 8.39
C SER A 52 25.67 3.74 9.39
N HIS A 53 25.90 4.28 10.59
CA HIS A 53 24.81 4.46 11.57
C HIS A 53 23.96 5.73 11.37
N CYS A 54 24.42 6.69 10.55
CA CYS A 54 23.66 7.91 10.26
C CYS A 54 22.70 7.76 9.06
N VAL A 55 22.94 6.78 8.16
CA VAL A 55 22.04 6.45 7.04
C VAL A 55 20.87 5.57 7.47
N GLN A 56 20.97 4.86 8.61
CA GLN A 56 19.90 3.97 9.09
C GLN A 56 18.85 4.67 9.96
N TYR A 57 19.16 5.81 10.60
CA TYR A 57 18.25 6.49 11.54
C TYR A 57 17.58 7.77 10.99
N THR A 58 18.01 8.29 9.84
CA THR A 58 17.36 9.44 9.18
C THR A 58 16.21 9.05 8.25
N ALA A 59 15.91 7.75 8.10
CA ALA A 59 14.79 7.24 7.32
C ALA A 59 13.50 6.98 8.14
N LEU A 60 13.48 7.22 9.45
CA LEU A 60 12.35 6.86 10.33
C LEU A 60 11.67 8.03 11.06
N MET A 61 12.04 9.27 10.80
CA MET A 61 11.45 10.45 11.48
C MET A 61 11.19 11.59 10.50
N ALA A 62 10.39 11.32 9.46
CA ALA A 62 9.81 12.37 8.61
C ALA A 62 8.49 11.92 7.99
N PHE A 63 7.54 11.48 8.83
CA PHE A 63 6.14 11.32 8.46
C PHE A 63 5.27 11.71 9.67
N GLN A 64 4.99 13.00 9.79
CA GLN A 64 3.78 13.48 10.46
C GLN A 64 2.97 14.26 9.43
N PRO A 65 1.72 13.88 9.13
CA PRO A 65 0.91 14.65 8.21
C PRO A 65 0.30 15.84 8.92
N LEU A 66 0.46 17.01 8.32
CA LEU A 66 -0.38 18.17 8.51
C LEU A 66 -1.81 17.82 8.06
N LEU A 67 -2.67 17.44 9.00
CA LEU A 67 -4.12 17.48 8.82
C LEU A 67 -4.69 18.53 9.76
N ARG A 68 -4.60 19.78 9.33
CA ARG A 68 -5.51 20.83 9.79
C ARG A 68 -5.87 21.68 8.57
N GLN A 69 -7.18 21.71 8.30
CA GLN A 69 -7.88 22.77 7.58
C GLN A 69 -7.98 22.64 6.06
N ALA A 70 -9.01 21.93 5.60
CA ALA A 70 -9.78 22.29 4.41
C ALA A 70 -11.21 21.78 4.61
N SER A 71 -12.10 22.70 4.97
CA SER A 71 -13.55 22.52 4.94
C SER A 71 -14.02 22.90 3.54
N ASP A 72 -14.18 21.92 2.65
CA ASP A 72 -14.89 22.08 1.38
C ASP A 72 -15.82 20.86 1.17
N PRO A 73 -17.11 21.05 0.84
CA PRO A 73 -18.11 19.99 0.94
C PRO A 73 -18.41 19.32 -0.41
N HIS A 74 -17.44 18.96 -1.26
CA HIS A 74 -17.76 18.26 -2.51
C HIS A 74 -16.67 17.32 -3.04
N VAL A 75 -16.44 16.15 -2.40
CA VAL A 75 -15.83 14.97 -3.06
C VAL A 75 -16.36 13.66 -2.44
N LEU A 76 -16.99 12.82 -3.27
CA LEU A 76 -17.43 11.44 -3.03
C LEU A 76 -16.24 10.43 -3.09
N PRO A 77 -16.39 9.13 -2.79
CA PRO A 77 -16.45 8.51 -1.47
C PRO A 77 -15.24 7.55 -1.28
N LEU A 78 -14.24 7.95 -0.50
CA LEU A 78 -13.19 7.05 0.03
C LEU A 78 -13.52 6.57 1.46
N ALA A 79 -14.82 6.54 1.80
CA ALA A 79 -15.32 6.22 3.13
C ALA A 79 -15.69 4.73 3.32
N GLY A 80 -15.41 3.86 2.34
CA GLY A 80 -15.73 2.44 2.42
C GLY A 80 -14.78 1.62 3.29
N LEU A 81 -13.51 2.01 3.38
CA LEU A 81 -12.48 1.22 4.09
C LEU A 81 -12.33 1.58 5.58
N THR A 82 -12.83 2.73 6.02
CA THR A 82 -12.75 3.14 7.44
C THR A 82 -13.93 2.66 8.28
N ALA A 83 -15.04 2.25 7.66
CA ALA A 83 -16.22 1.75 8.38
C ALA A 83 -16.02 0.35 9.00
N GLY A 84 -15.08 -0.46 8.49
CA GLY A 84 -14.80 -1.80 8.99
C GLY A 84 -14.15 -1.85 10.39
N MET A 85 -13.52 -0.76 10.84
CA MET A 85 -12.91 -0.71 12.18
C MET A 85 -13.88 -0.27 13.29
N ALA A 86 -15.07 0.27 12.98
CA ALA A 86 -16.02 0.72 13.99
C ALA A 86 -16.83 -0.41 14.63
N LEU A 87 -16.83 -1.61 14.03
CA LEU A 87 -17.52 -2.80 14.54
C LEU A 87 -16.58 -3.79 15.25
N TYR A 88 -15.37 -3.38 15.62
CA TYR A 88 -14.51 -4.23 16.45
C TYR A 88 -15.05 -4.26 17.90
N PRO A 89 -15.59 -5.39 18.39
CA PRO A 89 -16.09 -5.47 19.76
C PRO A 89 -14.92 -5.29 20.73
N ARG A 90 -14.96 -4.21 21.52
CA ARG A 90 -13.91 -3.89 22.51
C ARG A 90 -13.91 -4.82 23.74
N THR A 91 -14.88 -5.71 23.84
CA THR A 91 -15.00 -6.68 24.93
C THR A 91 -14.95 -8.09 24.35
N THR A 92 -13.80 -8.75 24.49
CA THR A 92 -13.73 -10.20 24.36
C THR A 92 -14.52 -10.79 25.52
N ALA A 93 -15.74 -11.25 25.27
CA ALA A 93 -16.49 -12.03 26.24
C ALA A 93 -15.80 -13.39 26.42
N TYR A 94 -14.80 -13.43 27.30
CA TYR A 94 -14.31 -14.68 27.85
C TYR A 94 -15.46 -15.31 28.63
N ALA A 95 -15.82 -16.55 28.28
CA ALA A 95 -16.69 -17.36 29.12
C ALA A 95 -15.89 -17.70 30.39
N GLU A 96 -16.05 -16.90 31.45
CA GLU A 96 -15.36 -17.13 32.71
C GLU A 96 -15.81 -18.47 33.31
N GLN A 97 -14.85 -19.39 33.40
CA GLN A 97 -14.97 -20.65 34.12
C GLN A 97 -14.87 -20.35 35.62
N PRO A 98 -15.78 -20.86 36.49
CA PRO A 98 -15.70 -20.58 37.92
C PRO A 98 -14.43 -21.18 38.51
N THR A 99 -13.67 -20.38 39.26
CA THR A 99 -12.51 -20.82 40.04
C THR A 99 -12.99 -21.55 41.30
N GLU A 100 -13.39 -22.81 41.14
CA GLU A 100 -13.70 -23.73 42.24
C GLU A 100 -13.09 -25.09 41.89
N ASP A 101 -12.48 -25.75 42.88
CA ASP A 101 -11.80 -27.05 42.72
C ASP A 101 -12.68 -28.05 41.95
N PRO A 102 -12.23 -28.59 40.79
CA PRO A 102 -13.08 -29.44 39.94
C PRO A 102 -13.55 -30.71 40.66
N ILE A 103 -12.84 -31.17 41.68
CA ILE A 103 -13.15 -32.37 42.47
C ILE A 103 -14.32 -32.14 43.44
N LYS A 104 -14.52 -30.91 43.94
CA LYS A 104 -15.61 -30.62 44.90
C LYS A 104 -16.97 -30.58 44.20
N GLN A 105 -17.08 -29.97 43.01
CA GLN A 105 -18.33 -29.92 42.26
C GLN A 105 -18.81 -31.31 41.79
N ILE A 106 -17.89 -32.20 41.44
CA ILE A 106 -18.20 -33.60 41.08
C ILE A 106 -18.78 -34.35 42.29
N ARG A 107 -18.33 -34.03 43.51
CA ARG A 107 -18.84 -34.66 44.75
C ARG A 107 -20.19 -34.08 45.21
N THR A 108 -20.49 -32.82 44.89
CA THR A 108 -21.78 -32.18 45.28
C THR A 108 -22.93 -32.53 44.33
N ARG A 109 -22.63 -32.83 43.06
CA ARG A 109 -23.62 -33.42 42.16
C ARG A 109 -23.81 -34.90 42.53
N LYS A 110 -25.01 -35.24 43.00
CA LYS A 110 -25.37 -36.65 43.15
C LYS A 110 -25.39 -37.31 41.76
N PRO A 111 -24.82 -38.51 41.59
CA PRO A 111 -24.90 -39.25 40.34
C PRO A 111 -26.35 -39.61 40.01
N ILE A 112 -26.69 -39.62 38.72
CA ILE A 112 -28.04 -39.81 38.18
C ILE A 112 -28.61 -41.23 38.45
N TYR A 113 -27.79 -42.17 38.94
CA TYR A 113 -28.15 -43.59 39.07
C TYR A 113 -28.23 -44.12 40.51
N ASP A 114 -28.52 -43.25 41.49
CA ASP A 114 -28.98 -43.70 42.81
C ASP A 114 -30.42 -43.22 43.03
N SER A 115 -31.35 -43.92 42.39
CA SER A 115 -32.76 -43.91 42.77
C SER A 115 -33.06 -45.27 43.42
N PRO A 116 -33.54 -45.33 44.67
CA PRO A 116 -33.94 -46.60 45.25
C PRO A 116 -35.09 -47.19 44.43
N THR A 117 -34.90 -48.43 44.01
CA THR A 117 -35.85 -49.31 43.33
C THR A 117 -37.26 -49.23 43.93
N PRO A 118 -38.28 -48.84 43.14
CA PRO A 118 -39.64 -49.31 43.33
C PRO A 118 -39.75 -50.63 42.54
N SER A 119 -39.93 -51.74 43.28
CA SER A 119 -40.52 -53.02 42.87
C SER A 119 -40.70 -53.29 41.36
N GLU A 120 -39.97 -54.28 40.85
CA GLU A 120 -40.13 -54.87 39.52
C GLU A 120 -41.59 -55.31 39.23
N PRO A 121 -42.20 -54.89 38.11
CA PRO A 121 -43.34 -55.60 37.55
C PRO A 121 -42.87 -56.83 36.76
N SER A 122 -43.60 -57.94 36.96
CA SER A 122 -43.34 -59.27 36.40
C SER A 122 -43.38 -59.32 34.86
N PRO A 123 -42.60 -60.20 34.20
CA PRO A 123 -42.49 -60.31 32.72
C PRO A 123 -43.78 -60.60 31.94
N ARG A 124 -44.95 -60.70 32.59
CA ARG A 124 -46.24 -60.97 31.93
C ARG A 124 -46.96 -59.72 31.40
N GLU A 125 -46.58 -58.51 31.81
CA GLU A 125 -47.23 -57.27 31.35
C GLU A 125 -46.63 -56.69 30.06
N ILE A 126 -45.45 -57.15 29.60
CA ILE A 126 -44.79 -56.62 28.39
C ILE A 126 -45.30 -57.29 27.10
N SER A 127 -45.98 -58.44 27.19
CA SER A 127 -46.43 -59.20 26.01
C SER A 127 -47.78 -58.76 25.41
N ALA A 128 -48.41 -57.68 25.91
CA ALA A 128 -49.74 -57.27 25.45
C ALA A 128 -49.74 -56.14 24.39
N THR A 129 -48.60 -55.59 24.00
CA THR A 129 -48.55 -54.49 23.00
C THR A 129 -47.40 -54.65 22.02
N THR A 130 -47.53 -55.61 21.10
CA THR A 130 -46.67 -55.66 19.91
C THR A 130 -47.53 -55.88 18.67
N PRO A 131 -47.80 -54.84 17.84
CA PRO A 131 -48.12 -55.05 16.44
C PRO A 131 -46.82 -55.32 15.64
N PRO A 132 -46.82 -56.23 14.65
CA PRO A 132 -45.64 -56.51 13.84
C PRO A 132 -45.40 -55.42 12.80
N VAL A 133 -44.14 -55.05 12.61
CA VAL A 133 -43.67 -54.24 11.48
C VAL A 133 -43.39 -55.18 10.31
N PRO A 134 -43.84 -54.91 9.08
CA PRO A 134 -43.13 -55.37 7.89
C PRO A 134 -42.27 -54.24 7.32
N ALA A 135 -41.01 -54.60 7.07
CA ALA A 135 -40.04 -53.82 6.34
C ALA A 135 -40.43 -53.66 4.85
N SER A 136 -39.91 -52.57 4.28
CA SER A 136 -39.94 -52.10 2.90
C SER A 136 -40.24 -53.11 1.77
N GLY A 137 -41.09 -52.69 0.84
CA GLY A 137 -41.23 -53.29 -0.48
C GLY A 137 -42.13 -52.45 -1.39
N ILE A 138 -41.51 -51.57 -2.19
CA ILE A 138 -41.93 -51.12 -3.54
C ILE A 138 -43.10 -51.91 -4.15
N THR A 139 -44.18 -51.24 -4.61
CA THR A 139 -44.89 -51.44 -5.90
C THR A 139 -46.02 -50.40 -6.07
N GLU A 140 -46.30 -50.06 -7.33
CA GLU A 140 -47.11 -48.99 -7.90
C GLU A 140 -48.65 -49.13 -7.77
N LYS A 141 -49.33 -47.99 -8.02
CA LYS A 141 -50.66 -47.80 -8.66
C LYS A 141 -51.93 -47.78 -7.77
N PRO A 142 -53.07 -47.27 -8.27
CA PRO A 142 -53.48 -45.86 -8.25
C PRO A 142 -54.70 -45.58 -7.35
N GLN A 143 -54.85 -44.30 -7.03
CA GLN A 143 -55.88 -43.67 -6.22
C GLN A 143 -57.24 -43.63 -6.95
N GLU A 144 -58.26 -44.28 -6.37
CA GLU A 144 -59.68 -43.97 -6.58
C GLU A 144 -60.43 -43.93 -5.24
N GLU A 145 -61.03 -42.76 -5.00
CA GLU A 145 -62.28 -42.46 -4.28
C GLU A 145 -62.53 -43.06 -2.88
N GLN A 146 -62.58 -42.18 -1.87
CA GLN A 146 -63.85 -41.89 -1.17
C GLN A 146 -63.78 -40.59 -0.36
N GLN A 147 -64.73 -39.72 -0.70
CA GLN A 147 -65.12 -38.50 0.01
C GLN A 147 -65.86 -38.84 1.31
N GLN A 148 -65.62 -38.05 2.37
CA GLN A 148 -66.59 -37.56 3.38
C GLN A 148 -65.80 -36.75 4.41
N GLN A 149 -65.68 -35.41 4.33
CA GLN A 149 -66.66 -34.32 4.44
C GLN A 149 -67.03 -33.94 5.89
N LEU A 150 -66.79 -32.65 6.22
CA LEU A 150 -67.42 -31.83 7.26
C LEU A 150 -67.22 -32.29 8.72
N THR A 151 -66.75 -31.52 9.70
CA THR A 151 -66.96 -30.11 10.04
C THR A 151 -65.98 -29.78 11.18
N GLU A 152 -64.96 -28.94 10.95
CA GLU A 152 -64.21 -28.31 12.07
C GLU A 152 -63.42 -27.06 11.61
N GLY A 153 -63.93 -26.36 10.59
CA GLY A 153 -63.19 -25.33 9.87
C GLY A 153 -63.44 -23.88 10.28
N VAL A 154 -64.29 -23.58 11.28
CA VAL A 154 -64.74 -22.19 11.52
C VAL A 154 -64.44 -21.65 12.94
N SER A 155 -64.03 -22.50 13.90
CA SER A 155 -63.74 -22.03 15.27
C SER A 155 -62.26 -21.70 15.54
N GLY A 156 -61.32 -22.15 14.70
CA GLY A 156 -59.88 -21.93 14.93
C GLY A 156 -59.37 -20.57 14.45
N ALA A 157 -59.94 -20.01 13.39
CA ALA A 157 -59.45 -18.79 12.76
C ALA A 157 -59.98 -17.50 13.41
N LEU A 158 -61.15 -17.54 14.07
CA LEU A 158 -61.75 -16.37 14.74
C LEU A 158 -61.35 -16.24 16.22
N ALA A 159 -60.82 -17.30 16.85
CA ALA A 159 -60.35 -17.26 18.24
C ALA A 159 -58.98 -16.55 18.41
N GLN A 160 -58.24 -16.35 17.32
CA GLN A 160 -56.93 -15.67 17.35
C GLN A 160 -57.01 -14.14 17.30
N ILE A 161 -58.19 -13.55 17.08
CA ILE A 161 -58.32 -12.09 16.85
C ILE A 161 -58.61 -11.29 18.13
N THR A 162 -58.74 -11.95 19.30
CA THR A 162 -59.03 -11.22 20.56
C THR A 162 -58.19 -11.69 21.76
N GLN A 163 -57.02 -12.29 21.51
CA GLN A 163 -56.05 -12.47 22.59
C GLN A 163 -55.02 -11.36 22.47
N SER A 164 -55.04 -10.44 23.45
CA SER A 164 -53.96 -9.49 23.62
C SER A 164 -52.64 -10.27 23.62
N PRO A 165 -51.68 -9.85 22.79
CA PRO A 165 -50.44 -10.58 22.60
C PRO A 165 -49.80 -10.84 23.96
N SER A 166 -49.45 -12.10 24.21
CA SER A 166 -48.72 -12.41 25.44
C SER A 166 -47.39 -11.63 25.43
N PRO A 167 -46.86 -11.20 26.58
CA PRO A 167 -45.58 -10.48 26.65
C PRO A 167 -44.45 -11.21 25.90
N THR A 168 -44.47 -12.54 25.89
CA THR A 168 -43.54 -13.40 25.16
C THR A 168 -43.66 -13.27 23.64
N ASP A 169 -44.88 -13.11 23.12
CA ASP A 169 -45.15 -12.97 21.69
C ASP A 169 -44.62 -11.63 21.14
N ARG A 170 -44.71 -10.56 21.94
CA ARG A 170 -44.10 -9.25 21.62
C ARG A 170 -42.58 -9.35 21.55
N LEU A 171 -41.95 -10.02 22.52
CA LEU A 171 -40.50 -10.22 22.50
C LEU A 171 -40.06 -11.08 21.30
N ALA A 172 -40.80 -12.15 20.98
CA ALA A 172 -40.51 -12.99 19.84
C ALA A 172 -40.57 -12.21 18.51
N SER A 173 -41.55 -11.31 18.35
CA SER A 173 -41.65 -10.44 17.18
C SER A 173 -40.45 -9.49 17.04
N GLN A 174 -39.98 -8.89 18.15
CA GLN A 174 -38.83 -7.98 18.15
C GLN A 174 -37.52 -8.71 17.85
N ILE A 175 -37.32 -9.91 18.40
CA ILE A 175 -36.14 -10.74 18.10
C ILE A 175 -36.13 -11.14 16.63
N ARG A 176 -37.29 -11.44 16.06
CA ARG A 176 -37.44 -11.77 14.63
C ARG A 176 -37.06 -10.58 13.76
N GLU A 177 -37.59 -9.39 14.04
CA GLU A 177 -37.26 -8.18 13.30
C GLU A 177 -35.77 -7.84 13.42
N ALA A 178 -35.20 -7.93 14.62
CA ALA A 178 -33.77 -7.71 14.84
C ALA A 178 -32.91 -8.69 14.03
N ARG A 179 -33.25 -9.99 14.03
CA ARG A 179 -32.54 -11.00 13.24
C ARG A 179 -32.61 -10.70 11.75
N LEU A 180 -33.79 -10.36 11.24
CA LEU A 180 -33.97 -10.05 9.81
C LEU A 180 -33.25 -8.77 9.41
N ALA A 181 -33.22 -7.76 10.27
CA ALA A 181 -32.45 -6.54 10.04
C ALA A 181 -30.95 -6.85 9.97
N VAL A 182 -30.40 -7.56 10.95
CA VAL A 182 -28.98 -7.96 10.98
C VAL A 182 -28.62 -8.81 9.75
N HIS A 183 -29.46 -9.79 9.41
CA HIS A 183 -29.26 -10.61 8.21
C HIS A 183 -29.32 -9.78 6.92
N GLY A 184 -30.27 -8.84 6.83
CA GLY A 184 -30.36 -7.93 5.68
C GLY A 184 -29.12 -7.04 5.52
N TYR A 185 -28.51 -6.60 6.63
CA TYR A 185 -27.23 -5.89 6.59
C TYR A 185 -26.06 -6.81 6.21
N ALA A 186 -26.02 -8.04 6.71
CA ALA A 186 -24.99 -9.01 6.36
C ALA A 186 -25.00 -9.34 4.85
N VAL A 187 -26.17 -9.66 4.30
CA VAL A 187 -26.33 -9.96 2.86
C VAL A 187 -25.96 -8.75 2.00
N LYS A 188 -26.37 -7.53 2.37
CA LYS A 188 -25.97 -6.33 1.63
C LYS A 188 -24.45 -6.11 1.66
N ALA A 189 -23.80 -6.35 2.80
CA ALA A 189 -22.35 -6.25 2.89
C ALA A 189 -21.67 -7.30 1.99
N GLU A 190 -22.13 -8.55 2.03
CA GLU A 190 -21.66 -9.62 1.14
C GLU A 190 -21.85 -9.26 -0.34
N ASP A 191 -23.01 -8.72 -0.71
CA ASP A 191 -23.30 -8.29 -2.08
C ASP A 191 -22.38 -7.17 -2.55
N THR A 192 -22.03 -6.20 -1.70
CA THR A 192 -21.08 -5.12 -2.08
C THR A 192 -19.67 -5.64 -2.27
N VAL A 193 -19.23 -6.57 -1.42
CA VAL A 193 -17.91 -7.22 -1.55
C VAL A 193 -17.88 -8.07 -2.81
N ASN A 194 -18.93 -8.85 -3.06
CA ASN A 194 -19.03 -9.70 -4.24
C ASN A 194 -19.07 -8.87 -5.53
N GLN A 195 -19.82 -7.76 -5.54
CA GLN A 195 -19.79 -6.81 -6.66
C GLN A 195 -18.42 -6.18 -6.86
N GLY A 196 -17.74 -5.78 -5.77
CA GLY A 196 -16.37 -5.26 -5.84
C GLY A 196 -15.39 -6.28 -6.42
N MET A 197 -15.46 -7.54 -5.98
CA MET A 197 -14.65 -8.63 -6.50
C MET A 197 -14.94 -8.90 -7.98
N ASN A 198 -16.21 -8.93 -8.39
CA ASN A 198 -16.59 -9.12 -9.78
C ASN A 198 -16.04 -8.01 -10.68
N ARG A 199 -16.06 -6.74 -10.22
CA ARG A 199 -15.47 -5.61 -10.95
C ARG A 199 -13.95 -5.74 -11.03
N PHE A 200 -13.30 -6.15 -9.96
CA PHE A 200 -11.85 -6.38 -9.94
C PHE A 200 -11.44 -7.50 -10.90
N MET A 201 -12.10 -8.65 -10.84
CA MET A 201 -11.85 -9.77 -11.76
C MET A 201 -12.15 -9.42 -13.22
N SER A 202 -13.22 -8.65 -13.48
CA SER A 202 -13.53 -8.19 -14.84
C SER A 202 -12.44 -7.24 -15.35
N ALA A 203 -11.99 -6.30 -14.51
CA ALA A 203 -10.90 -5.40 -14.86
C ALA A 203 -9.58 -6.15 -15.10
N GLU A 204 -9.30 -7.22 -14.34
CA GLU A 204 -8.15 -8.09 -14.56
C GLU A 204 -8.23 -8.84 -15.90
N HIS A 205 -9.43 -9.32 -16.28
CA HIS A 205 -9.65 -9.95 -17.59
C HIS A 205 -9.50 -8.95 -18.74
N ASP A 206 -10.05 -7.74 -18.61
CA ASP A 206 -9.92 -6.68 -19.60
C ASP A 206 -8.44 -6.26 -19.76
N PHE A 207 -7.70 -6.17 -18.66
CA PHE A 207 -6.28 -5.88 -18.68
C PHE A 207 -5.46 -7.02 -19.30
N THR A 208 -5.77 -8.27 -18.93
CA THR A 208 -5.07 -9.45 -19.46
C THR A 208 -5.32 -9.60 -20.97
N SER A 209 -6.56 -9.40 -21.42
CA SER A 209 -6.89 -9.43 -22.86
C SER A 209 -6.23 -8.28 -23.62
N THR A 210 -6.13 -7.09 -23.02
CA THR A 210 -5.41 -5.95 -23.59
C THR A 210 -3.90 -6.20 -23.65
N ILE A 211 -3.28 -6.74 -22.60
CA ILE A 211 -1.86 -7.11 -22.64
C ILE A 211 -1.61 -8.20 -23.68
N ALA A 212 -2.48 -9.20 -23.75
CA ALA A 212 -2.37 -10.26 -24.74
C ALA A 212 -2.48 -9.72 -26.17
N SER A 213 -3.31 -8.70 -26.41
CA SER A 213 -3.43 -8.05 -27.72
C SER A 213 -2.24 -7.14 -28.05
N LEU A 214 -1.54 -6.63 -27.04
CA LEU A 214 -0.32 -5.82 -27.21
C LEU A 214 0.95 -6.66 -27.46
N ALA A 215 0.90 -7.98 -27.18
CA ALA A 215 2.03 -8.87 -27.34
C ALA A 215 2.53 -8.90 -28.81
N PRO A 216 3.87 -8.94 -29.03
CA PRO A 216 4.41 -8.90 -30.38
C PRO A 216 3.98 -10.15 -31.17
N PRO A 217 3.64 -10.01 -32.47
CA PRO A 217 3.34 -11.16 -33.30
C PRO A 217 4.57 -12.07 -33.36
N LYS A 218 4.35 -13.38 -33.36
CA LYS A 218 5.41 -14.41 -33.30
C LYS A 218 6.46 -14.29 -34.41
N GLU A 219 6.12 -13.58 -35.49
CA GLU A 219 6.99 -13.29 -36.63
C GLU A 219 8.10 -12.28 -36.31
N SER A 220 7.89 -11.39 -35.32
CA SER A 220 8.79 -10.26 -35.05
C SER A 220 10.05 -10.63 -34.24
N ASN A 221 10.17 -11.87 -33.73
CA ASN A 221 11.30 -12.35 -32.93
C ASN A 221 11.78 -11.39 -31.80
N GLU A 222 10.92 -10.51 -31.30
CA GLU A 222 11.24 -9.60 -30.20
C GLU A 222 11.17 -10.35 -28.86
N LYS A 223 12.26 -10.29 -28.08
CA LYS A 223 12.34 -10.97 -26.78
C LYS A 223 11.98 -9.99 -25.66
N LEU A 224 10.76 -10.08 -25.14
CA LEU A 224 10.27 -9.20 -24.07
C LEU A 224 11.00 -9.37 -22.74
N LEU A 225 11.46 -10.57 -22.40
CA LEU A 225 12.16 -10.82 -21.13
C LEU A 225 13.53 -10.10 -21.06
N PRO A 226 14.47 -10.30 -22.01
CA PRO A 226 15.70 -9.52 -22.02
C PRO A 226 15.44 -8.05 -22.37
N GLY A 227 14.44 -7.74 -23.20
CA GLY A 227 14.13 -6.36 -23.55
C GLY A 227 13.60 -5.54 -22.37
N GLY A 228 12.66 -6.10 -21.63
CA GLY A 228 12.05 -5.48 -20.45
C GLY A 228 13.06 -5.24 -19.33
N ILE A 229 13.98 -6.19 -19.08
CA ILE A 229 15.02 -5.97 -18.05
C ILE A 229 15.98 -4.84 -18.45
N TYR A 230 16.29 -4.65 -19.75
CA TYR A 230 17.10 -3.52 -20.20
C TYR A 230 16.38 -2.18 -19.99
N VAL A 231 15.07 -2.13 -20.23
CA VAL A 231 14.26 -0.93 -19.93
C VAL A 231 14.28 -0.60 -18.44
N LEU A 232 14.12 -1.60 -17.57
CA LEU A 232 14.17 -1.42 -16.12
C LEU A 232 15.56 -0.92 -15.66
N VAL A 233 16.64 -1.52 -16.17
CA VAL A 233 18.02 -1.10 -15.86
C VAL A 233 18.27 0.32 -16.34
N ALA A 234 17.81 0.69 -17.54
CA ALA A 234 17.96 2.04 -18.07
C ALA A 234 17.16 3.08 -17.27
N ALA A 235 15.96 2.75 -16.81
CA ALA A 235 15.18 3.61 -15.91
C ALA A 235 15.89 3.79 -14.56
N MET A 236 16.44 2.71 -13.99
CA MET A 236 17.22 2.77 -12.75
C MET A 236 18.49 3.60 -12.92
N ALA A 237 19.20 3.46 -14.05
CA ALA A 237 20.35 4.30 -14.38
C ALA A 237 19.96 5.78 -14.49
N GLY A 238 18.81 6.09 -15.10
CA GLY A 238 18.24 7.44 -15.15
C GLY A 238 17.93 8.02 -13.76
N SER A 239 17.51 7.17 -12.82
CA SER A 239 17.28 7.56 -11.42
C SER A 239 18.58 7.90 -10.69
N ILE A 240 19.66 7.15 -10.95
CA ILE A 240 20.99 7.47 -10.41
C ILE A 240 21.51 8.79 -10.96
N ILE A 241 21.36 9.02 -12.27
CA ILE A 241 21.81 10.25 -12.95
C ILE A 241 21.07 11.48 -12.42
N SER A 242 19.76 11.37 -12.19
CA SER A 242 18.93 12.48 -11.70
C SER A 242 18.96 12.68 -10.18
N ARG A 243 19.70 11.83 -9.44
CA ARG A 243 19.72 11.79 -7.97
C ARG A 243 20.05 13.13 -7.30
N ASN A 244 20.91 13.95 -7.91
CA ASN A 244 21.36 15.24 -7.37
C ASN A 244 20.83 16.45 -8.17
N ARG A 245 19.72 16.27 -8.90
CA ARG A 245 19.11 17.33 -9.71
C ARG A 245 17.75 17.72 -9.15
N ASN A 246 17.17 18.75 -9.77
CA ASN A 246 15.87 19.30 -9.39
C ASN A 246 14.81 18.19 -9.29
N ILE A 247 13.83 18.33 -8.38
CA ILE A 247 12.83 17.28 -8.12
C ILE A 247 12.08 16.82 -9.38
N LEU A 248 11.84 17.75 -10.32
CA LEU A 248 11.23 17.43 -11.61
C LEU A 248 12.10 16.48 -12.46
N LEU A 249 13.41 16.70 -12.48
CA LEU A 249 14.34 15.84 -13.22
C LEU A 249 14.45 14.45 -12.56
N ARG A 250 14.32 14.37 -11.24
CA ARG A 250 14.30 13.09 -10.52
C ARG A 250 13.16 12.17 -10.96
N PHE A 251 12.03 12.74 -11.37
CA PHE A 251 10.89 11.98 -11.89
C PHE A 251 10.91 11.85 -13.40
N ALA A 252 11.29 12.89 -14.13
CA ALA A 252 11.29 12.88 -15.59
C ALA A 252 12.40 12.01 -16.18
N THR A 253 13.61 12.04 -15.63
CA THR A 253 14.77 11.33 -16.22
C THR A 253 14.57 9.82 -16.29
N PRO A 254 14.14 9.11 -15.22
CA PRO A 254 13.87 7.66 -15.30
C PRO A 254 12.81 7.29 -16.34
N ILE A 255 11.78 8.12 -16.49
CA ILE A 255 10.70 7.92 -17.47
C ILE A 255 11.26 8.09 -18.88
N VAL A 256 11.98 9.18 -19.13
CA VAL A 256 12.57 9.46 -20.46
C VAL A 256 13.57 8.38 -20.84
N THR A 257 14.48 7.99 -19.94
CA THR A 257 15.45 6.92 -20.26
C THR A 257 14.75 5.58 -20.48
N GLY A 258 13.75 5.25 -19.67
CA GLY A 258 12.94 4.03 -19.84
C GLY A 258 12.23 3.98 -21.20
N VAL A 259 11.52 5.05 -21.57
CA VAL A 259 10.81 5.13 -22.86
C VAL A 259 11.78 5.10 -24.03
N THR A 260 12.92 5.79 -23.92
CA THR A 260 13.94 5.79 -24.98
C THR A 260 14.51 4.39 -25.19
N THR A 261 14.83 3.67 -24.11
CA THR A 261 15.32 2.29 -24.20
C THR A 261 14.23 1.35 -24.70
N ALA A 262 12.96 1.54 -24.31
CA ALA A 262 11.85 0.73 -24.79
C ALA A 262 11.68 0.84 -26.31
N HIS A 263 11.74 2.07 -26.84
CA HIS A 263 11.66 2.31 -28.28
C HIS A 263 12.86 1.72 -29.04
N TYR A 264 14.03 1.62 -28.41
CA TYR A 264 15.23 1.05 -29.02
C TYR A 264 15.25 -0.48 -29.01
N VAL A 265 14.89 -1.08 -27.86
CA VAL A 265 15.03 -2.52 -27.63
C VAL A 265 13.78 -3.31 -28.03
N VAL A 266 12.60 -2.68 -27.94
CA VAL A 266 11.29 -3.33 -28.18
C VAL A 266 10.40 -2.39 -29.02
N PRO A 267 10.77 -2.11 -30.28
CA PRO A 267 10.11 -1.09 -31.08
C PRO A 267 8.67 -1.45 -31.45
N ARG A 268 8.34 -2.71 -31.76
CA ARG A 268 6.97 -3.08 -32.16
C ARG A 268 6.00 -3.02 -31.00
N THR A 269 6.40 -3.50 -29.81
CA THR A 269 5.52 -3.38 -28.64
C THR A 269 5.30 -1.93 -28.23
N THR A 270 6.34 -1.09 -28.31
CA THR A 270 6.22 0.34 -28.03
C THR A 270 5.23 1.02 -29.00
N GLN A 271 5.26 0.66 -30.29
CA GLN A 271 4.30 1.16 -31.29
C GLN A 271 2.88 0.66 -31.03
N ASN A 272 2.70 -0.63 -30.69
CA ASN A 272 1.39 -1.19 -30.37
C ASN A 272 0.75 -0.51 -29.15
N VAL A 273 1.54 -0.31 -28.08
CA VAL A 273 1.09 0.41 -26.88
C VAL A 273 0.76 1.87 -27.23
N GLY A 274 1.59 2.53 -28.03
CA GLY A 274 1.33 3.89 -28.52
C GLY A 274 0.03 4.00 -29.30
N ASN A 275 -0.24 3.05 -30.20
CA ASN A 275 -1.49 2.99 -30.97
C ASN A 275 -2.71 2.74 -30.08
N LEU A 276 -2.57 1.94 -29.02
CA LEU A 276 -3.64 1.74 -28.04
C LEU A 276 -3.94 3.04 -27.30
N VAL A 277 -2.90 3.72 -26.78
CA VAL A 277 -3.04 5.02 -26.11
C VAL A 277 -3.70 6.02 -27.05
N TRP A 278 -3.27 6.07 -28.31
CA TRP A 278 -3.86 6.93 -29.33
C TRP A 278 -5.34 6.61 -29.57
N SER A 279 -5.73 5.33 -29.66
CA SER A 279 -7.13 4.93 -29.85
C SER A 279 -8.04 5.29 -28.66
N TYR A 280 -7.48 5.35 -27.44
CA TYR A 280 -8.19 5.83 -26.27
C TYR A 280 -8.28 7.36 -26.26
N GLU A 281 -7.19 8.02 -26.64
CA GLU A 281 -7.10 9.47 -26.71
C GLU A 281 -8.02 10.06 -27.80
N GLU A 282 -8.18 9.38 -28.93
CA GLU A 282 -9.06 9.80 -30.03
C GLU A 282 -10.53 9.91 -29.61
N LYS A 283 -10.96 9.12 -28.60
CA LYS A 283 -12.30 9.20 -28.01
C LYS A 283 -12.53 10.51 -27.24
N TYR A 284 -11.46 11.19 -26.81
CA TYR A 284 -11.52 12.41 -26.00
C TYR A 284 -10.83 13.59 -26.74
N PRO A 285 -11.58 14.46 -27.43
CA PRO A 285 -11.00 15.46 -28.34
C PRO A 285 -10.07 16.46 -27.64
N VAL A 286 -10.35 16.81 -26.38
CA VAL A 286 -9.51 17.74 -25.60
C VAL A 286 -8.11 17.17 -25.35
N VAL A 287 -8.01 15.85 -25.14
CA VAL A 287 -6.72 15.19 -24.88
C VAL A 287 -5.95 15.09 -26.20
N ARG A 288 -6.61 14.56 -27.24
CA ARG A 288 -6.06 14.42 -28.60
C ARG A 288 -5.48 15.73 -29.13
N ASP A 289 -6.23 16.82 -29.05
CA ASP A 289 -5.79 18.10 -29.60
C ASP A 289 -4.58 18.66 -28.83
N ASN A 290 -4.49 18.38 -27.52
CA ASN A 290 -3.32 18.76 -26.72
C ASN A 290 -2.10 17.91 -27.06
N HIS A 291 -2.24 16.60 -27.25
CA HIS A 291 -1.14 15.74 -27.68
C HIS A 291 -0.60 16.14 -29.06
N LEU A 292 -1.47 16.46 -30.01
CA LEU A 292 -1.07 16.96 -31.33
C LEU A 292 -0.31 18.29 -31.21
N ARG A 293 -0.80 19.24 -30.41
CA ARG A 293 -0.10 20.51 -30.17
C ARG A 293 1.27 20.33 -29.54
N ILE A 294 1.38 19.45 -28.53
CA ILE A 294 2.65 19.16 -27.87
C ILE A 294 3.62 18.50 -28.85
N THR A 295 3.15 17.51 -29.62
CA THR A 295 3.97 16.79 -30.59
C THR A 295 4.48 17.72 -31.68
N GLU A 296 3.62 18.59 -32.20
CA GLU A 296 4.02 19.59 -33.20
C GLU A 296 5.04 20.58 -32.62
N GLY A 297 4.82 21.06 -31.39
CA GLY A 297 5.77 21.92 -30.70
C GLY A 297 7.16 21.28 -30.52
N VAL A 298 7.20 20.00 -30.13
CA VAL A 298 8.45 19.24 -29.99
C VAL A 298 9.11 19.04 -31.35
N ARG A 299 8.34 18.67 -32.38
CA ARG A 299 8.85 18.49 -33.74
C ARG A 299 9.48 19.76 -34.27
N HIS A 300 8.76 20.88 -34.16
CA HIS A 300 9.24 22.19 -34.56
C HIS A 300 10.52 22.58 -33.81
N PHE A 301 10.59 22.35 -32.49
CA PHE A 301 11.78 22.62 -31.70
C PHE A 301 12.99 21.80 -32.16
N VAL A 302 12.79 20.51 -32.46
CA VAL A 302 13.85 19.63 -32.97
C VAL A 302 14.31 20.07 -34.35
N GLU A 303 13.39 20.39 -35.26
CA GLU A 303 13.71 20.86 -36.62
C GLU A 303 14.46 22.21 -36.57
N THR A 304 13.98 23.16 -35.75
CA THR A 304 14.64 24.45 -35.52
C THR A 304 16.02 24.27 -34.90
N GLY A 305 16.15 23.36 -33.94
CA GLY A 305 17.43 23.04 -33.29
C GLY A 305 18.44 22.42 -34.26
N LYS A 306 18.00 21.51 -35.14
CA LYS A 306 18.84 20.95 -36.21
C LYS A 306 19.33 22.06 -37.14
N ALA A 307 18.44 22.93 -37.60
CA ALA A 307 18.81 24.06 -38.46
C ALA A 307 19.82 25.01 -37.78
N HIS A 308 19.60 25.37 -36.51
CA HIS A 308 20.53 26.23 -35.76
C HIS A 308 21.87 25.55 -35.46
N SER A 309 21.88 24.23 -35.24
CA SER A 309 23.13 23.49 -35.04
C SER A 309 23.97 23.44 -36.30
N GLN A 310 23.36 23.28 -37.47
CA GLN A 310 24.05 23.32 -38.76
C GLN A 310 24.63 24.71 -39.03
N MET A 311 23.86 25.77 -38.74
CA MET A 311 24.34 27.15 -38.84
C MET A 311 25.51 27.43 -37.88
N GLY A 312 25.46 26.93 -36.65
CA GLY A 312 26.54 27.07 -35.68
C GLY A 312 27.82 26.33 -36.09
N LEU A 313 27.69 25.14 -36.68
CA LEU A 313 28.83 24.41 -37.26
C LEU A 313 29.45 25.17 -38.43
N ALA A 314 28.63 25.69 -39.35
CA ALA A 314 29.12 26.49 -40.47
C ALA A 314 29.88 27.75 -39.96
N MET A 315 29.35 28.44 -38.95
CA MET A 315 30.03 29.58 -38.35
C MET A 315 31.35 29.19 -37.66
N ALA A 316 31.40 28.04 -37.00
CA ALA A 316 32.63 27.55 -36.38
C ALA A 316 33.70 27.23 -37.44
N GLU A 317 33.31 26.62 -38.56
CA GLU A 317 34.18 26.34 -39.69
C GLU A 317 34.74 27.64 -40.31
N GLU A 318 33.89 28.65 -40.54
CA GLU A 318 34.30 29.97 -41.02
C GLU A 318 35.31 30.65 -40.07
N ARG A 319 35.11 30.53 -38.76
CA ARG A 319 36.06 31.08 -37.76
C ARG A 319 37.39 30.33 -37.77
N VAL A 320 37.37 29.00 -37.90
CA VAL A 320 38.60 28.20 -37.98
C VAL A 320 39.39 28.54 -39.25
N GLN A 321 38.70 28.73 -40.38
CA GLN A 321 39.31 29.17 -41.63
C GLN A 321 39.91 30.58 -41.49
N GLY A 322 39.17 31.55 -40.96
CA GLY A 322 39.67 32.92 -40.76
C GLY A 322 40.86 33.00 -39.79
N VAL A 323 40.88 32.16 -38.74
CA VAL A 323 42.06 32.04 -37.85
C VAL A 323 43.25 31.47 -38.61
N ARG A 324 43.04 30.44 -39.45
CA ARG A 324 44.11 29.85 -40.26
C ARG A 324 44.70 30.87 -41.25
N GLU A 325 43.86 31.62 -41.95
CA GLU A 325 44.29 32.67 -42.89
C GLU A 325 45.07 33.78 -42.17
N ALA A 326 44.63 34.23 -41.00
CA ALA A 326 45.34 35.22 -40.21
C ALA A 326 46.73 34.75 -39.76
N VAL A 327 46.87 33.46 -39.43
CA VAL A 327 48.16 32.85 -39.10
C VAL A 327 49.04 32.75 -40.34
N GLU A 328 48.49 32.33 -41.49
CA GLU A 328 49.23 32.26 -42.76
C GLU A 328 49.73 33.65 -43.21
N ASP A 329 48.91 34.69 -43.08
CA ASP A 329 49.28 36.07 -43.39
C ASP A 329 50.34 36.62 -42.42
N TRP A 330 50.27 36.25 -41.14
CA TRP A 330 51.28 36.63 -40.16
C TRP A 330 52.64 36.00 -40.49
N VAL A 331 52.67 34.71 -40.87
CA VAL A 331 53.87 34.01 -41.31
C VAL A 331 54.44 34.62 -42.60
N LYS A 332 53.59 34.95 -43.58
CA LYS A 332 54.02 35.62 -44.83
C LYS A 332 54.63 37.00 -44.59
N LYS A 333 54.20 37.73 -43.56
CA LYS A 333 54.68 39.10 -43.27
C LYS A 333 56.07 39.16 -42.64
N GLY A 334 56.72 38.02 -42.40
CA GLY A 334 58.15 37.95 -42.10
C GLY A 334 58.53 38.43 -40.70
N ARG A 335 58.13 37.66 -39.69
CA ARG A 335 58.85 37.56 -38.42
C ARG A 335 59.31 36.12 -38.19
#